data_AF-A0A8I1PND4-F1
#
_entry.id   AF-A0A8I1PND4-F1
#
_cell.length_a   1.000
_cell.length_b   1.000
_cell.length_c   1.000
_cell.angle_alpha   90.00
_cell.angle_beta   90.00
_cell.angle_gamma   90.00
#
_symmetry.space_group_name_H-M   'P 1'
#
loop_
_entity.id
_entity.type
_entity.pdbx_description
1 polymer ?
#
loop_
_entity_poly.entity_id
_entity_poly.type
_entity_poly.pdbx_seq_one_letter_code
_entity_poly.pdbx_strand_id
1 'polypeptide(L)'
;MLLGALAVAVVGGVVAVPATSDTAYADIQAVRSTLTGADGKDYWVENHVDTDAVDSTREALADQGKRPEYLVVWAGDENVADTVVPDVKNLPGSLANTTEKVRNALPGPDFMAVVDATQGSPTYGKVVNTATVGPLVENEPHHMQYSWRKGDKIYAGGLYSAATYVFDVAKLPALSLSGISLPSQTLCGSVPDAYWVLNDGTAYGTYMGGPAVPGPCTYTNGEVRTGNGFAGTPGAVVRFGPDGKNLVEAPAATTTAEDPKQCLDMPSLGKPSCANPHGIQVREDLNAMVTSDYAEPRTIILDPVKAPSPYLRRPTVRTWDISDLNHPKVKAVSYLPEGPRSSATDPLHNENRAVMETTVTNLPGHRGAFAMTMQGGAIFYTPDITSDNPVWKEVFDNTAAMKLIDPAVTNGGPSDNGGWLQTSPDDTKLYHAVIGRKPGALGKDDPGTAGGVFTLDISQLVDAGDDFDCSIQTKDEIENGGAGADCPSVLGHVAINPGSKASGPHWGALDNLEIGDDGFYHETDQPTRVATANYFVARTGLDGDHRVCIVDEADDGSLALDEGFRDENSGQPCINFNRKSWPHGAFGNAKPHSMLFVAADDDIK
;
A
#
# COMPACT_ATOMS: atom_id res chain seq x y z
N MET A 1 3.63 42.52 -56.97
CA MET A 1 2.28 41.92 -56.94
C MET A 1 2.43 40.49 -56.45
N LEU A 2 1.55 40.10 -55.54
CA LEU A 2 1.55 38.90 -54.68
C LEU A 2 1.86 37.59 -55.45
N LEU A 3 2.74 36.71 -54.94
CA LEU A 3 2.55 35.73 -53.85
C LEU A 3 1.43 34.73 -54.15
N GLY A 4 1.82 33.59 -54.73
CA GLY A 4 1.04 32.35 -54.79
C GLY A 4 1.54 31.39 -53.70
N ALA A 5 0.61 30.92 -52.88
CA ALA A 5 0.84 30.00 -51.78
C ALA A 5 1.13 28.57 -52.28
N LEU A 6 2.10 27.91 -51.67
CA LEU A 6 2.23 26.45 -51.72
C LEU A 6 2.16 25.93 -50.27
N ALA A 7 1.10 25.19 -49.98
CA ALA A 7 0.96 24.43 -48.75
C ALA A 7 1.85 23.18 -48.82
N VAL A 8 2.69 22.96 -47.82
CA VAL A 8 3.43 21.70 -47.62
C VAL A 8 2.74 20.94 -46.50
N ALA A 9 2.17 19.79 -46.85
CA ALA A 9 1.66 18.81 -45.90
C ALA A 9 2.82 18.19 -45.13
N VAL A 10 2.78 18.26 -43.79
CA VAL A 10 3.69 17.54 -42.92
C VAL A 10 3.13 16.12 -42.75
N VAL A 11 3.75 15.16 -43.43
CA VAL A 11 3.51 13.74 -43.20
C VAL A 11 4.20 13.38 -41.88
N GLY A 12 3.42 12.94 -40.89
CA GLY A 12 3.92 12.43 -39.62
C GLY A 12 4.83 11.23 -39.85
N GLY A 13 6.12 11.40 -39.56
CA GLY A 13 7.08 10.32 -39.59
C GLY A 13 6.91 9.42 -38.37
N VAL A 14 6.53 8.17 -38.61
CA VAL A 14 6.71 7.07 -37.66
C VAL A 14 8.23 6.89 -37.48
N VAL A 15 8.76 7.29 -36.34
CA VAL A 15 10.13 6.96 -35.96
C VAL A 15 10.09 5.59 -35.30
N ALA A 16 10.42 4.54 -36.06
CA ALA A 16 10.69 3.23 -35.50
C ALA A 16 12.02 3.29 -34.73
N VAL A 17 11.94 3.23 -33.41
CA VAL A 17 13.10 2.95 -32.55
C VAL A 17 13.32 1.44 -32.60
N PRO A 18 14.53 0.94 -32.92
CA PRO A 18 14.75 -0.50 -33.04
C PRO A 18 14.70 -1.17 -31.66
N ALA A 19 13.68 -2.01 -31.46
CA ALA A 19 13.61 -2.93 -30.34
C ALA A 19 14.70 -4.00 -30.50
N THR A 20 15.59 -4.11 -29.51
CA THR A 20 16.37 -5.33 -29.33
C THR A 20 15.43 -6.37 -28.72
N SER A 21 14.94 -7.28 -29.56
CA SER A 21 13.93 -8.29 -29.20
C SER A 21 14.49 -9.31 -28.20
N ASP A 22 14.10 -9.21 -26.94
CA ASP A 22 13.84 -10.40 -26.14
C ASP A 22 12.60 -11.07 -26.73
N THR A 23 12.63 -12.39 -26.91
CA THR A 23 11.54 -13.14 -27.55
C THR A 23 10.21 -13.13 -26.78
N ALA A 24 10.20 -12.58 -25.56
CA ALA A 24 9.02 -12.51 -24.70
C ALA A 24 8.01 -11.43 -25.07
N TYR A 25 8.39 -10.39 -25.84
CA TYR A 25 7.53 -9.23 -26.13
C TYR A 25 7.49 -8.91 -27.64
N ALA A 26 7.30 -9.93 -28.47
CA ALA A 26 7.29 -9.75 -29.93
C ALA A 26 6.03 -9.05 -30.45
N ASP A 27 4.90 -9.19 -29.74
CA ASP A 27 3.55 -8.82 -30.21
C ASP A 27 2.87 -7.79 -29.29
N ILE A 28 3.62 -6.72 -28.97
CA ILE A 28 3.15 -5.61 -28.13
C ILE A 28 2.30 -4.62 -28.93
N GLN A 29 1.06 -4.42 -28.48
CA GLN A 29 0.18 -3.35 -28.95
C GLN A 29 0.17 -2.17 -27.98
N ALA A 30 0.64 -1.01 -28.47
CA ALA A 30 0.62 0.23 -27.70
C ALA A 30 -0.71 0.99 -27.87
N VAL A 31 -1.38 1.33 -26.77
CA VAL A 31 -2.62 2.14 -26.77
C VAL A 31 -2.58 3.19 -25.67
N ARG A 32 -2.62 4.46 -26.07
CA ARG A 32 -2.60 5.61 -25.17
C ARG A 32 -3.99 6.18 -24.94
N SER A 33 -4.31 6.43 -23.68
CA SER A 33 -5.40 7.34 -23.28
C SER A 33 -4.82 8.59 -22.65
N THR A 34 -5.48 9.73 -22.81
CA THR A 34 -4.99 11.05 -22.39
C THR A 34 -6.15 11.87 -21.84
N LEU A 35 -5.90 12.62 -20.78
CA LEU A 35 -6.80 13.62 -20.23
C LEU A 35 -6.02 14.91 -19.91
N THR A 36 -6.72 16.03 -19.88
CA THR A 36 -6.13 17.32 -19.47
C THR A 36 -6.37 17.54 -17.98
N GLY A 37 -5.31 17.71 -17.21
CA GLY A 37 -5.35 17.96 -15.77
C GLY A 37 -5.78 19.39 -15.42
N ALA A 38 -5.98 19.66 -14.13
CA ALA A 38 -6.41 20.97 -13.64
C ALA A 38 -5.40 22.11 -13.91
N ASP A 39 -4.13 21.78 -14.16
CA ASP A 39 -3.09 22.73 -14.55
C ASP A 39 -3.05 23.01 -16.07
N GLY A 40 -3.96 22.41 -16.84
CA GLY A 40 -4.08 22.56 -18.28
C GLY A 40 -3.09 21.73 -19.10
N LYS A 41 -2.30 20.84 -18.47
CA LYS A 41 -1.40 19.92 -19.17
C LYS A 41 -2.06 18.57 -19.41
N ASP A 42 -1.55 17.87 -20.41
CA ASP A 42 -1.98 16.51 -20.72
C ASP A 42 -1.27 15.49 -19.84
N TYR A 43 -2.06 14.61 -19.25
CA TYR A 43 -1.66 13.43 -18.49
C TYR A 43 -2.15 12.20 -19.22
N TRP A 44 -1.40 11.12 -19.19
CA TRP A 44 -1.69 9.95 -20.00
C TRP A 44 -1.33 8.66 -19.30
N VAL A 45 -2.02 7.59 -19.74
CA VAL A 45 -1.60 6.22 -19.52
C VAL A 45 -1.46 5.54 -20.87
N GLU A 46 -0.34 4.86 -21.10
CA GLU A 46 -0.03 4.12 -22.32
C GLU A 46 0.14 2.65 -22.02
N ASN A 47 -0.81 1.85 -22.49
CA ASN A 47 -0.79 0.40 -22.40
C ASN A 47 0.18 -0.16 -23.43
N HIS A 48 0.86 -1.23 -23.07
CA HIS A 48 1.75 -2.04 -23.89
C HIS A 48 1.31 -3.48 -23.70
N VAL A 49 0.24 -3.87 -24.40
CA VAL A 49 -0.43 -5.17 -24.21
C VAL A 49 0.29 -6.22 -25.02
N ASP A 50 0.69 -7.31 -24.39
CA ASP A 50 1.16 -8.52 -25.06
C ASP A 50 -0.05 -9.29 -25.60
N THR A 51 -0.36 -9.05 -26.88
CA THR A 51 -1.59 -9.58 -27.49
C THR A 51 -1.56 -11.10 -27.63
N ASP A 52 -0.38 -11.69 -27.88
CA ASP A 52 -0.20 -13.13 -27.96
C ASP A 52 -0.46 -13.81 -26.62
N ALA A 53 0.07 -13.25 -25.52
CA ALA A 53 -0.18 -13.77 -24.18
C ALA A 53 -1.66 -13.70 -23.80
N VAL A 54 -2.31 -12.56 -24.09
CA VAL A 54 -3.73 -12.34 -23.81
C VAL A 54 -4.62 -13.29 -24.61
N ASP A 55 -4.37 -13.43 -25.91
CA ASP A 55 -5.14 -14.31 -26.78
C ASP A 55 -4.94 -15.78 -26.38
N SER A 56 -3.71 -16.19 -26.08
CA SER A 56 -3.41 -17.55 -25.61
C SER A 56 -4.20 -17.92 -24.34
N THR A 57 -4.31 -17.00 -23.39
CA THR A 57 -5.09 -17.24 -22.17
C THR A 57 -6.58 -17.23 -22.44
N ARG A 58 -7.10 -16.28 -23.23
CA ARG A 58 -8.53 -16.25 -23.57
C ARG A 58 -8.98 -17.50 -24.33
N GLU A 59 -8.17 -17.98 -25.27
CA GLU A 59 -8.45 -19.22 -26.01
C GLU A 59 -8.46 -20.44 -25.06
N ALA A 60 -7.45 -20.58 -24.20
CA ALA A 60 -7.36 -21.69 -23.25
C ALA A 60 -8.50 -21.71 -22.22
N LEU A 61 -9.00 -20.53 -21.82
CA LEU A 61 -10.09 -20.38 -20.87
C LEU A 61 -11.47 -20.55 -21.53
N ALA A 62 -11.63 -20.14 -22.79
CA ALA A 62 -12.88 -20.30 -23.53
C ALA A 62 -13.30 -21.76 -23.63
N ASP A 63 -12.35 -22.68 -23.85
CA ASP A 63 -12.59 -24.12 -23.87
C ASP A 63 -13.06 -24.68 -22.51
N GLN A 64 -12.75 -23.97 -21.42
CA GLN A 64 -13.12 -24.34 -20.04
C GLN A 64 -14.35 -23.58 -19.52
N GLY A 65 -14.88 -22.62 -20.31
CA GLY A 65 -15.92 -21.71 -19.85
C GLY A 65 -15.48 -20.78 -18.71
N LYS A 66 -14.18 -20.52 -18.56
CA LYS A 66 -13.60 -19.64 -17.54
C LYS A 66 -13.30 -18.25 -18.11
N ARG A 67 -13.07 -17.29 -17.22
CA ARG A 67 -12.65 -15.92 -17.56
C ARG A 67 -11.30 -15.59 -16.93
N PRO A 68 -10.59 -14.57 -17.46
CA PRO A 68 -9.34 -14.13 -16.86
C PRO A 68 -9.55 -13.32 -15.58
N GLU A 69 -8.57 -13.41 -14.69
CA GLU A 69 -8.35 -12.50 -13.56
C GLU A 69 -6.92 -12.01 -13.61
N TYR A 70 -6.72 -10.79 -13.13
CA TYR A 70 -5.44 -10.11 -13.16
C TYR A 70 -5.04 -9.62 -11.78
N LEU A 71 -3.75 -9.63 -11.52
CA LEU A 71 -3.14 -8.85 -10.46
C LEU A 71 -2.63 -7.54 -11.06
N VAL A 72 -3.20 -6.42 -10.66
CA VAL A 72 -2.77 -5.08 -11.09
C VAL A 72 -1.83 -4.53 -10.04
N VAL A 73 -0.56 -4.30 -10.39
CA VAL A 73 0.51 -3.90 -9.47
C VAL A 73 0.99 -2.50 -9.81
N TRP A 74 0.97 -1.59 -8.83
CA TRP A 74 1.48 -0.23 -8.97
C TRP A 74 2.98 -0.19 -8.68
N ALA A 75 3.80 0.17 -9.67
CA ALA A 75 5.24 0.04 -9.59
C ALA A 75 6.00 1.28 -10.10
N GLY A 76 7.03 1.67 -9.36
CA GLY A 76 7.91 2.77 -9.73
C GLY A 76 9.15 2.30 -10.50
N ASP A 77 9.62 3.10 -11.45
CA ASP A 77 10.92 2.86 -12.10
C ASP A 77 12.07 3.05 -11.09
N GLU A 78 13.05 2.14 -11.08
CA GLU A 78 14.26 2.30 -10.26
C GLU A 78 15.27 3.21 -10.97
N ASN A 79 15.66 4.32 -10.32
CA ASN A 79 16.58 5.28 -10.91
C ASN A 79 17.82 5.57 -10.03
N VAL A 80 18.76 6.37 -10.55
CA VAL A 80 20.01 6.72 -9.83
C VAL A 80 19.76 7.46 -8.51
N ALA A 81 18.66 8.20 -8.34
CA ALA A 81 18.36 8.82 -7.05
C ALA A 81 18.05 7.77 -5.96
N ASP A 82 17.56 6.59 -6.35
CA ASP A 82 17.28 5.47 -5.44
C ASP A 82 18.57 4.74 -5.01
N THR A 83 19.52 4.55 -5.94
CA THR A 83 20.75 3.77 -5.71
C THR A 83 21.92 4.57 -5.11
N VAL A 84 21.87 5.91 -5.09
CA VAL A 84 22.95 6.77 -4.55
C VAL A 84 22.83 7.01 -3.03
N VAL A 85 21.68 6.77 -2.42
CA VAL A 85 21.46 6.96 -0.97
C VAL A 85 22.43 6.14 -0.09
N PRO A 86 22.82 4.90 -0.45
CA PRO A 86 23.88 4.17 0.26
C PRO A 86 25.30 4.71 0.00
N ASP A 87 25.57 5.22 -1.21
CA ASP A 87 26.91 5.61 -1.68
C ASP A 87 27.40 6.95 -1.12
N VAL A 88 26.49 7.84 -0.70
CA VAL A 88 26.88 9.13 -0.07
C VAL A 88 27.60 8.93 1.27
N LYS A 89 27.49 7.75 1.90
CA LYS A 89 28.25 7.42 3.11
C LYS A 89 29.74 7.14 2.84
N ASN A 90 30.16 6.82 1.60
CA ASN A 90 31.51 6.36 1.29
C ASN A 90 32.03 6.81 -0.10
N LEU A 91 32.20 8.12 -0.35
CA LEU A 91 33.10 8.55 -1.43
C LEU A 91 34.28 9.37 -0.88
N PRO A 92 35.51 8.89 -1.16
CA PRO A 92 36.17 9.38 -2.35
C PRO A 92 36.44 8.28 -3.39
N GLY A 93 35.97 8.52 -4.61
CA GLY A 93 36.56 7.99 -5.85
C GLY A 93 36.22 6.54 -6.24
N SER A 94 35.11 6.34 -6.97
CA SER A 94 34.99 5.19 -7.89
C SER A 94 34.02 5.48 -9.05
N LEU A 95 34.32 6.50 -9.87
CA LEU A 95 33.74 6.64 -11.20
C LEU A 95 34.48 5.72 -12.18
N ALA A 96 34.17 4.42 -12.14
CA ALA A 96 34.73 3.43 -13.07
C ALA A 96 33.70 2.34 -13.42
N ASN A 97 32.57 2.73 -14.02
CA ASN A 97 31.77 1.92 -14.97
C ASN A 97 30.61 2.78 -15.49
N THR A 98 30.78 3.42 -16.66
CA THR A 98 29.99 4.58 -17.09
C THR A 98 28.95 4.29 -18.17
N THR A 99 28.63 3.04 -18.49
CA THR A 99 27.67 2.72 -19.56
C THR A 99 26.37 2.07 -19.07
N GLU A 100 26.42 1.10 -18.14
CA GLU A 100 25.21 0.58 -17.47
C GLU A 100 24.65 1.58 -16.44
N LYS A 101 25.53 2.24 -15.65
CA LYS A 101 25.11 3.26 -14.68
C LYS A 101 24.50 4.53 -15.30
N VAL A 102 24.78 4.81 -16.59
CA VAL A 102 24.23 5.99 -17.28
C VAL A 102 22.85 5.70 -17.89
N ARG A 103 22.52 4.43 -18.13
CA ARG A 103 21.23 4.04 -18.69
C ARG A 103 20.11 4.01 -17.64
N ASN A 104 20.44 3.63 -16.39
CA ASN A 104 19.55 3.72 -15.23
C ASN A 104 19.58 5.12 -14.55
N ALA A 105 20.22 6.12 -15.17
CA ALA A 105 20.40 7.44 -14.57
C ALA A 105 19.30 8.46 -14.88
N LEU A 106 18.47 8.19 -15.88
CA LEU A 106 17.32 9.03 -16.23
C LEU A 106 16.05 8.32 -15.78
N PRO A 107 15.13 9.01 -15.09
CA PRO A 107 13.89 8.39 -14.63
C PRO A 107 13.08 7.84 -15.80
N GLY A 108 12.76 6.55 -15.75
CA GLY A 108 11.74 5.92 -16.57
C GLY A 108 10.33 6.29 -16.10
N PRO A 109 9.30 5.90 -16.87
CA PRO A 109 7.92 6.10 -16.44
C PRO A 109 7.55 5.11 -15.34
N ASP A 110 6.83 5.59 -14.32
CA ASP A 110 6.10 4.72 -13.40
C ASP A 110 4.95 4.02 -14.16
N PHE A 111 4.50 2.85 -13.69
CA PHE A 111 3.52 2.06 -14.44
C PHE A 111 2.69 1.11 -13.58
N MET A 112 1.52 0.74 -14.10
CA MET A 112 0.77 -0.43 -13.66
C MET A 112 1.26 -1.66 -14.42
N ALA A 113 1.76 -2.68 -13.71
CA ALA A 113 1.98 -4.01 -14.29
C ALA A 113 0.68 -4.80 -14.16
N VAL A 114 0.18 -5.35 -15.26
CA VAL A 114 -0.97 -6.25 -15.27
C VAL A 114 -0.44 -7.66 -15.46
N VAL A 115 -0.62 -8.47 -14.43
CA VAL A 115 -0.16 -9.86 -14.38
C VAL A 115 -1.38 -10.77 -14.51
N ASP A 116 -1.28 -11.82 -15.31
CA ASP A 116 -2.31 -12.86 -15.33
C ASP A 116 -2.26 -13.70 -14.04
N ALA A 117 -3.33 -13.59 -13.26
CA ALA A 117 -3.53 -14.30 -11.99
C ALA A 117 -4.53 -15.47 -12.12
N THR A 118 -4.91 -15.83 -13.35
CA THR A 118 -5.86 -16.91 -13.62
C THR A 118 -5.22 -18.27 -13.40
N GLN A 119 -5.56 -18.94 -12.30
CA GLN A 119 -4.97 -20.25 -11.99
C GLN A 119 -5.25 -21.28 -13.11
N GLY A 120 -4.18 -21.89 -13.63
CA GLY A 120 -4.25 -22.88 -14.70
C GLY A 120 -4.23 -22.32 -16.11
N SER A 121 -4.16 -21.00 -16.31
CA SER A 121 -3.90 -20.41 -17.62
C SER A 121 -2.45 -20.68 -18.08
N PRO A 122 -2.16 -20.67 -19.40
CA PRO A 122 -0.80 -20.82 -19.92
C PRO A 122 0.10 -19.59 -19.64
N THR A 123 -0.48 -18.49 -19.17
CA THR A 123 0.26 -17.26 -18.82
C THR A 123 0.16 -16.89 -17.34
N TYR A 124 -0.27 -17.81 -16.48
CA TYR A 124 -0.29 -17.60 -15.04
C TYR A 124 1.09 -17.17 -14.53
N GLY A 125 1.14 -16.02 -13.85
CA GLY A 125 2.39 -15.41 -13.37
C GLY A 125 3.16 -14.58 -14.40
N LYS A 126 2.61 -14.31 -15.59
CA LYS A 126 3.25 -13.48 -16.61
C LYS A 126 2.67 -12.07 -16.67
N VAL A 127 3.53 -11.09 -16.94
CA VAL A 127 3.10 -9.71 -17.24
C VAL A 127 2.50 -9.65 -18.65
N VAL A 128 1.20 -9.37 -18.74
CA VAL A 128 0.45 -9.31 -20.01
C VAL A 128 0.22 -7.88 -20.50
N ASN A 129 0.45 -6.88 -19.64
CA ASN A 129 0.45 -5.47 -20.02
C ASN A 129 1.32 -4.67 -19.03
N THR A 130 1.97 -3.62 -19.55
CA THR A 130 2.42 -2.50 -18.71
C THR A 130 1.78 -1.21 -19.18
N ALA A 131 1.09 -0.54 -18.26
CA ALA A 131 0.43 0.73 -18.48
C ALA A 131 1.26 1.86 -17.85
N THR A 132 2.14 2.46 -18.65
CA THR A 132 3.03 3.55 -18.20
C THR A 132 2.26 4.85 -18.03
N VAL A 133 2.61 5.65 -17.02
CA VAL A 133 2.01 6.97 -16.81
C VAL A 133 2.96 8.10 -17.19
N GLY A 134 2.38 9.25 -17.51
CA GLY A 134 3.14 10.48 -17.65
C GLY A 134 2.25 11.73 -17.63
N PRO A 135 2.85 12.93 -17.63
CA PRO A 135 4.29 13.19 -17.74
C PRO A 135 5.05 13.19 -16.40
N LEU A 136 4.37 12.92 -15.27
CA LEU A 136 5.03 12.83 -13.98
C LEU A 136 5.86 11.55 -13.91
N VAL A 137 7.08 11.67 -13.40
CA VAL A 137 8.03 10.59 -13.15
C VAL A 137 8.51 10.69 -11.71
N GLU A 138 9.13 9.63 -11.19
CA GLU A 138 9.58 9.56 -9.80
C GLU A 138 8.44 9.85 -8.80
N ASN A 139 7.22 9.37 -9.12
CA ASN A 139 6.06 9.60 -8.25
C ASN A 139 6.22 8.88 -6.91
N GLU A 140 7.07 7.85 -6.85
CA GLU A 140 7.07 6.81 -5.82
C GLU A 140 5.67 6.18 -5.69
N PRO A 141 5.28 5.34 -6.65
CA PRO A 141 4.10 4.48 -6.57
C PRO A 141 4.00 3.80 -5.20
N HIS A 142 2.90 4.05 -4.50
CA HIS A 142 2.73 3.59 -3.11
C HIS A 142 1.42 2.83 -2.94
N HIS A 143 0.44 3.30 -2.14
CA HIS A 143 -0.81 2.55 -1.94
C HIS A 143 -1.86 2.83 -3.01
N MET A 144 -2.69 1.80 -3.20
CA MET A 144 -4.01 1.87 -3.82
C MET A 144 -5.08 1.61 -2.75
N GLN A 145 -6.32 1.35 -3.15
CA GLN A 145 -7.30 0.77 -2.22
C GLN A 145 -6.94 -0.67 -1.82
N TYR A 146 -7.63 -1.22 -0.80
CA TYR A 146 -7.32 -2.55 -0.24
C TYR A 146 -7.99 -3.74 -0.92
N SER A 147 -9.11 -3.50 -1.62
CA SER A 147 -9.84 -4.49 -2.39
C SER A 147 -10.50 -3.84 -3.60
N TRP A 148 -10.88 -4.65 -4.58
CA TRP A 148 -11.59 -4.17 -5.77
C TRP A 148 -12.93 -4.88 -5.90
N ARG A 149 -13.97 -4.13 -6.26
CA ARG A 149 -15.29 -4.65 -6.61
C ARG A 149 -15.65 -4.26 -8.03
N LYS A 150 -16.60 -4.99 -8.62
CA LYS A 150 -17.07 -4.71 -9.98
C LYS A 150 -17.44 -3.23 -10.15
N GLY A 151 -16.89 -2.61 -11.20
CA GLY A 151 -17.11 -1.19 -11.51
C GLY A 151 -16.28 -0.20 -10.72
N ASP A 152 -15.52 -0.63 -9.70
CA ASP A 152 -14.59 0.24 -8.98
C ASP A 152 -13.50 0.75 -9.93
N LYS A 153 -13.17 2.03 -9.80
CA LYS A 153 -11.93 2.60 -10.35
C LYS A 153 -10.79 2.34 -9.37
N ILE A 154 -9.56 2.29 -9.88
CA ILE A 154 -8.37 2.19 -9.02
C ILE A 154 -7.87 3.59 -8.71
N TYR A 155 -7.80 3.93 -7.43
CA TYR A 155 -7.21 5.17 -6.94
C TYR A 155 -5.79 4.86 -6.47
N ALA A 156 -4.79 5.52 -7.04
CA ALA A 156 -3.38 5.21 -6.77
C ALA A 156 -2.57 6.46 -6.44
N GLY A 157 -1.85 6.41 -5.32
CA GLY A 157 -1.02 7.51 -4.83
C GLY A 157 0.35 7.56 -5.48
N GLY A 158 0.78 8.77 -5.82
CA GLY A 158 2.18 9.13 -6.03
C GLY A 158 2.71 9.84 -4.78
N LEU A 159 3.41 9.10 -3.92
CA LEU A 159 3.83 9.55 -2.58
C LEU A 159 4.65 10.86 -2.64
N TYR A 160 5.59 10.97 -3.59
CA TYR A 160 6.46 12.14 -3.73
C TYR A 160 5.86 13.25 -4.58
N SER A 161 5.13 12.91 -5.63
CA SER A 161 4.50 13.90 -6.50
C SER A 161 3.25 14.53 -5.86
N ALA A 162 2.72 13.91 -4.80
CA ALA A 162 1.46 14.23 -4.16
C ALA A 162 0.27 14.24 -5.13
N ALA A 163 0.35 13.43 -6.19
CA ALA A 163 -0.72 13.20 -7.13
C ALA A 163 -1.53 11.94 -6.76
N THR A 164 -2.82 11.95 -7.06
CA THR A 164 -3.68 10.76 -7.05
C THR A 164 -4.13 10.48 -8.48
N TYR A 165 -3.83 9.30 -9.00
CA TYR A 165 -4.32 8.84 -10.30
C TYR A 165 -5.61 8.04 -10.11
N VAL A 166 -6.54 8.13 -11.07
CA VAL A 166 -7.76 7.31 -11.10
C VAL A 166 -7.80 6.52 -12.41
N PHE A 167 -7.64 5.21 -12.31
CA PHE A 167 -7.61 4.30 -13.45
C PHE A 167 -8.96 3.60 -13.63
N ASP A 168 -9.43 3.57 -14.88
CA ASP A 168 -10.47 2.67 -15.34
C ASP A 168 -9.88 1.31 -15.67
N VAL A 169 -10.44 0.26 -15.05
CA VAL A 169 -10.05 -1.14 -15.24
C VAL A 169 -11.18 -2.00 -15.82
N ALA A 170 -12.28 -1.39 -16.27
CA ALA A 170 -13.43 -2.14 -16.81
C ALA A 170 -13.10 -3.00 -18.04
N LYS A 171 -11.98 -2.72 -18.73
CA LYS A 171 -11.56 -3.36 -19.98
C LYS A 171 -10.20 -4.04 -19.88
N LEU A 172 -9.87 -4.58 -18.70
CA LEU A 172 -8.63 -5.32 -18.51
C LEU A 172 -8.41 -6.38 -19.61
N PRO A 173 -7.15 -6.61 -20.01
CA PRO A 173 -5.92 -6.14 -19.36
C PRO A 173 -5.51 -4.70 -19.71
N ALA A 174 -6.25 -3.98 -20.55
CA ALA A 174 -5.98 -2.58 -20.86
C ALA A 174 -6.65 -1.63 -19.86
N LEU A 175 -5.93 -0.59 -19.44
CA LEU A 175 -6.39 0.45 -18.53
C LEU A 175 -6.61 1.77 -19.27
N SER A 176 -7.41 2.67 -18.70
CA SER A 176 -7.44 4.07 -19.14
C SER A 176 -7.44 5.01 -17.95
N LEU A 177 -7.01 6.26 -18.14
CA LEU A 177 -7.03 7.25 -17.07
C LEU A 177 -8.41 7.93 -17.05
N SER A 178 -9.14 7.75 -15.95
CA SER A 178 -10.41 8.44 -15.69
C SER A 178 -10.21 9.82 -15.07
N GLY A 179 -9.11 9.99 -14.33
CA GLY A 179 -8.87 11.21 -13.56
C GLY A 179 -7.46 11.33 -13.00
N ILE A 180 -7.12 12.57 -12.62
CA ILE A 180 -5.94 12.86 -11.81
C ILE A 180 -6.22 14.05 -10.88
N SER A 181 -5.84 13.91 -9.61
CA SER A 181 -5.75 15.03 -8.68
C SER A 181 -4.30 15.42 -8.49
N LEU A 182 -4.00 16.71 -8.66
CA LEU A 182 -2.67 17.29 -8.50
C LEU A 182 -2.51 17.94 -7.11
N PRO A 183 -1.27 18.21 -6.65
CA PRO A 183 -1.03 18.91 -5.38
C PRO A 183 -1.67 20.29 -5.29
N SER A 184 -1.92 20.94 -6.43
CA SER A 184 -2.63 22.21 -6.51
C SER A 184 -4.12 22.10 -6.17
N GLN A 185 -4.66 20.88 -6.14
CA GLN A 185 -6.05 20.58 -5.81
C GLN A 185 -6.20 20.02 -4.39
N THR A 186 -5.13 19.59 -3.73
CA THR A 186 -5.10 19.13 -2.33
C THR A 186 -4.19 20.05 -1.53
N LEU A 187 -4.65 21.25 -1.21
CA LEU A 187 -3.77 22.30 -0.67
C LEU A 187 -3.42 22.06 0.81
N CYS A 188 -4.32 21.40 1.55
CA CYS A 188 -4.18 21.15 2.98
C CYS A 188 -3.56 19.80 3.32
N GLY A 189 -3.51 18.86 2.36
CA GLY A 189 -2.86 17.56 2.49
C GLY A 189 -1.78 17.34 1.44
N SER A 190 -0.69 16.68 1.80
CA SER A 190 0.34 16.17 0.89
C SER A 190 0.65 14.71 1.22
N VAL A 191 1.47 14.05 0.38
CA VAL A 191 1.90 12.66 0.61
C VAL A 191 0.68 11.72 0.71
N PRO A 192 -0.02 11.49 -0.41
CA PRO A 192 -1.12 10.54 -0.47
C PRO A 192 -0.59 9.15 -0.12
N ASP A 193 -1.37 8.44 0.67
CA ASP A 193 -1.05 7.11 1.14
C ASP A 193 -2.16 6.15 0.70
N ALA A 194 -3.04 5.70 1.59
CA ALA A 194 -4.06 4.70 1.31
C ALA A 194 -5.43 5.25 0.87
N TYR A 195 -6.25 4.38 0.26
CA TYR A 195 -7.59 4.72 -0.26
C TYR A 195 -8.66 3.71 0.17
N TRP A 196 -9.91 4.18 0.22
CA TRP A 196 -11.10 3.34 0.37
C TRP A 196 -12.19 3.78 -0.60
N VAL A 197 -12.66 2.86 -1.44
CA VAL A 197 -13.72 3.12 -2.43
C VAL A 197 -15.10 2.94 -1.79
N LEU A 198 -15.93 3.98 -1.92
CA LEU A 198 -17.28 4.07 -1.38
C LEU A 198 -18.30 3.44 -2.34
N ASN A 199 -19.49 3.11 -1.84
CA ASN A 199 -20.54 2.46 -2.63
C ASN A 199 -21.08 3.33 -3.77
N ASP A 200 -20.86 4.65 -3.72
CA ASP A 200 -21.22 5.57 -4.80
C ASP A 200 -20.10 5.76 -5.85
N GLY A 201 -19.01 5.00 -5.75
CA GLY A 201 -17.86 5.04 -6.67
C GLY A 201 -16.87 6.19 -6.41
N THR A 202 -17.13 7.05 -5.42
CA THR A 202 -16.13 7.99 -4.89
C THR A 202 -15.14 7.27 -3.98
N ALA A 203 -14.04 7.92 -3.58
CA ALA A 203 -13.11 7.34 -2.62
C ALA A 203 -12.68 8.36 -1.57
N TYR A 204 -12.44 7.90 -0.35
CA TYR A 204 -11.59 8.63 0.60
C TYR A 204 -10.14 8.20 0.40
N GLY A 205 -9.22 9.15 0.49
CA GLY A 205 -7.77 8.91 0.52
C GLY A 205 -7.13 9.64 1.68
N THR A 206 -6.15 9.02 2.32
CA THR A 206 -5.34 9.65 3.37
C THR A 206 -4.18 10.41 2.75
N TYR A 207 -3.93 11.60 3.29
CA TYR A 207 -2.81 12.44 2.93
C TYR A 207 -2.03 12.67 4.22
N MET A 208 -0.96 11.90 4.42
CA MET A 208 -0.22 11.88 5.68
C MET A 208 0.41 13.23 6.00
N GLY A 209 0.82 13.96 4.97
CA GLY A 209 1.59 15.18 5.04
C GLY A 209 0.74 16.43 5.16
N GLY A 210 1.32 17.46 5.79
CA GLY A 210 0.70 18.77 5.95
C GLY A 210 0.51 19.58 4.66
N PRO A 211 0.03 20.83 4.78
CA PRO A 211 -0.32 21.67 3.63
C PRO A 211 0.88 21.92 2.72
N ALA A 212 0.62 22.16 1.43
CA ALA A 212 1.67 22.39 0.42
C ALA A 212 2.64 23.52 0.83
N VAL A 213 2.16 24.51 1.59
CA VAL A 213 2.96 25.57 2.20
C VAL A 213 2.72 25.64 3.71
N PRO A 214 3.74 25.92 4.55
CA PRO A 214 3.54 26.11 5.99
C PRO A 214 2.61 27.30 6.28
N GLY A 215 1.79 27.18 7.32
CA GLY A 215 0.87 28.22 7.76
C GLY A 215 -0.60 27.75 7.84
N PRO A 216 -1.55 28.69 7.92
CA PRO A 216 -2.97 28.37 7.95
C PRO A 216 -3.45 27.81 6.60
N CYS A 217 -4.16 26.68 6.63
CA CYS A 217 -4.88 26.12 5.51
C CYS A 217 -6.38 26.08 5.79
N THR A 218 -7.19 26.41 4.78
CA THR A 218 -8.66 26.42 4.88
C THR A 218 -9.21 25.18 4.19
N TYR A 219 -9.89 24.32 4.95
CA TYR A 219 -10.51 23.08 4.47
C TYR A 219 -11.85 23.36 3.80
N THR A 220 -12.40 22.36 3.09
CA THR A 220 -13.65 22.52 2.31
C THR A 220 -14.83 23.00 3.16
N ASN A 221 -14.88 22.60 4.43
CA ASN A 221 -15.93 23.00 5.37
C ASN A 221 -15.72 24.41 5.99
N GLY A 222 -14.69 25.14 5.56
CA GLY A 222 -14.36 26.48 6.05
C GLY A 222 -13.52 26.52 7.33
N GLU A 223 -13.21 25.36 7.92
CA GLU A 223 -12.30 25.31 9.06
C GLU A 223 -10.87 25.64 8.66
N VAL A 224 -10.11 26.21 9.62
CA VAL A 224 -8.70 26.53 9.43
C VAL A 224 -7.85 25.73 10.40
N ARG A 225 -6.77 25.12 9.91
CA ARG A 225 -5.69 24.55 10.73
C ARG A 225 -4.35 25.11 10.29
N THR A 226 -3.41 25.20 11.22
CA THR A 226 -2.03 25.59 10.91
C THR A 226 -1.20 24.33 10.74
N GLY A 227 -0.53 24.19 9.60
CA GLY A 227 0.41 23.11 9.34
C GLY A 227 1.85 23.60 9.13
N ASN A 228 2.81 22.69 9.30
CA ASN A 228 4.25 22.98 9.20
C ASN A 228 4.82 22.66 7.79
N GLY A 229 3.94 22.58 6.79
CA GLY A 229 4.28 22.48 5.36
C GLY A 229 4.26 21.07 4.79
N PHE A 230 4.71 20.95 3.53
CA PHE A 230 4.68 19.73 2.73
C PHE A 230 5.35 18.54 3.43
N ALA A 231 4.74 17.36 3.37
CA ALA A 231 5.18 16.16 4.07
C ALA A 231 5.26 16.33 5.61
N GLY A 232 4.68 17.39 6.15
CA GLY A 232 4.69 17.71 7.58
C GLY A 232 3.43 17.28 8.30
N THR A 233 3.03 18.05 9.31
CA THR A 233 1.85 17.85 10.16
C THR A 233 1.01 19.15 10.19
N PRO A 234 -0.34 19.08 10.32
CA PRO A 234 -1.16 17.88 10.26
C PRO A 234 -1.55 17.51 8.84
N GLY A 235 -1.71 16.22 8.57
CA GLY A 235 -2.28 15.71 7.33
C GLY A 235 -3.81 15.88 7.24
N ALA A 236 -4.40 15.22 6.24
CA ALA A 236 -5.82 15.36 5.89
C ALA A 236 -6.40 14.05 5.35
N VAL A 237 -7.73 13.96 5.35
CA VAL A 237 -8.47 12.99 4.53
C VAL A 237 -9.10 13.75 3.38
N VAL A 238 -8.99 13.20 2.17
CA VAL A 238 -9.51 13.82 0.95
C VAL A 238 -10.54 12.89 0.31
N ARG A 239 -11.68 13.43 -0.12
CA ARG A 239 -12.67 12.68 -0.91
C ARG A 239 -12.53 13.00 -2.39
N PHE A 240 -12.41 11.98 -3.22
CA PHE A 240 -12.29 12.08 -4.67
C PHE A 240 -13.52 11.57 -5.39
N GLY A 241 -13.93 12.26 -6.46
CA GLY A 241 -14.85 11.72 -7.45
C GLY A 241 -14.18 10.65 -8.32
N PRO A 242 -14.96 9.83 -9.05
CA PRO A 242 -14.45 8.84 -10.00
C PRO A 242 -13.69 9.44 -11.19
N ASP A 243 -13.76 10.77 -11.36
CA ASP A 243 -12.98 11.57 -12.31
C ASP A 243 -11.70 12.16 -11.69
N GLY A 244 -11.33 11.76 -10.48
CA GLY A 244 -10.18 12.28 -9.74
C GLY A 244 -10.38 13.69 -9.18
N LYS A 245 -11.57 14.28 -9.29
CA LYS A 245 -11.82 15.61 -8.73
C LYS A 245 -11.82 15.54 -7.20
N ASN A 246 -11.04 16.41 -6.56
CA ASN A 246 -11.17 16.66 -5.13
C ASN A 246 -12.55 17.27 -4.81
N LEU A 247 -13.36 16.54 -4.04
CA LEU A 247 -14.67 16.94 -3.55
C LEU A 247 -14.59 17.56 -2.14
N VAL A 248 -13.71 17.04 -1.29
CA VAL A 248 -13.55 17.43 0.11
C VAL A 248 -12.10 17.29 0.55
N GLU A 249 -11.54 18.31 1.18
CA GLU A 249 -10.41 18.15 2.11
C GLU A 249 -10.93 18.32 3.54
N ALA A 250 -10.68 17.33 4.40
CA ALA A 250 -11.10 17.32 5.79
C ALA A 250 -9.89 17.30 6.74
N PRO A 251 -9.89 18.13 7.80
CA PRO A 251 -8.78 18.19 8.73
C PRO A 251 -8.70 16.94 9.60
N ALA A 252 -7.56 16.24 9.57
CA ALA A 252 -7.29 15.16 10.52
C ALA A 252 -6.94 15.69 11.92
N ALA A 253 -6.37 16.89 12.02
CA ALA A 253 -6.16 17.53 13.32
C ALA A 253 -7.46 18.11 13.89
N THR A 254 -7.69 17.86 15.18
CA THR A 254 -8.76 18.51 15.93
C THR A 254 -8.42 19.98 16.23
N THR A 255 -9.37 20.73 16.80
CA THR A 255 -9.11 22.12 17.22
C THR A 255 -8.34 22.22 18.54
N THR A 256 -8.29 21.13 19.30
CA THR A 256 -7.58 20.99 20.57
C THR A 256 -6.16 20.49 20.30
N ALA A 257 -5.18 21.00 21.05
CA ALA A 257 -3.82 20.49 20.97
C ALA A 257 -3.75 19.04 21.49
N GLU A 258 -3.05 18.19 20.75
CA GLU A 258 -2.73 16.82 21.14
C GLU A 258 -1.49 16.79 22.06
N ASP A 259 -1.12 15.64 22.62
CA ASP A 259 -0.04 15.56 23.63
C ASP A 259 1.31 16.03 23.06
N PRO A 260 1.90 17.14 23.56
CA PRO A 260 3.16 17.68 23.05
C PRO A 260 4.37 16.75 23.19
N LYS A 261 4.31 15.73 24.05
CA LYS A 261 5.40 14.76 24.23
C LYS A 261 5.30 13.61 23.25
N GLN A 262 4.07 13.19 22.95
CA GLN A 262 3.78 12.05 22.07
C GLN A 262 3.66 12.47 20.60
N CYS A 263 3.33 13.74 20.37
CA CYS A 263 3.04 14.32 19.06
C CYS A 263 4.04 15.42 18.70
N LEU A 264 5.32 15.08 18.61
CA LEU A 264 6.34 16.04 18.16
C LEU A 264 6.16 16.36 16.68
N ASP A 265 6.41 17.59 16.26
CA ASP A 265 6.30 18.01 14.87
C ASP A 265 7.48 18.91 14.47
N MET A 266 7.88 18.86 13.19
CA MET A 266 9.07 19.58 12.72
C MET A 266 8.88 20.30 11.37
N PRO A 267 8.98 21.64 11.33
CA PRO A 267 9.07 22.57 12.46
C PRO A 267 7.90 22.47 13.43
N SER A 268 8.13 22.89 14.68
CA SER A 268 7.11 22.72 15.70
C SER A 268 5.90 23.64 15.50
N LEU A 269 4.71 23.09 15.70
CA LEU A 269 3.43 23.79 15.66
C LEU A 269 3.12 24.45 17.01
N GLY A 270 2.40 25.57 16.97
CA GLY A 270 1.86 26.18 18.19
C GLY A 270 0.79 25.32 18.88
N LYS A 271 0.17 24.39 18.12
CA LYS A 271 -0.73 23.35 18.61
C LYS A 271 -0.18 22.00 18.11
N PRO A 272 0.48 21.21 18.98
CA PRO A 272 0.97 19.89 18.62
C PRO A 272 -0.14 18.99 18.09
N SER A 273 0.22 18.12 17.15
CA SER A 273 -0.69 17.19 16.51
C SER A 273 0.04 15.90 16.10
N CYS A 274 -0.57 14.75 16.36
CA CYS A 274 -0.15 13.46 15.83
C CYS A 274 -0.81 13.16 14.47
N ALA A 275 -1.67 14.05 13.97
CA ALA A 275 -2.45 13.82 12.75
C ALA A 275 -1.57 13.68 11.50
N ASN A 276 -1.24 12.44 11.15
CA ASN A 276 -0.55 12.02 9.94
C ASN A 276 -1.25 10.75 9.45
N PRO A 277 -2.50 10.88 8.96
CA PRO A 277 -3.35 9.74 8.65
C PRO A 277 -2.69 8.86 7.59
N HIS A 278 -2.68 7.55 7.81
CA HIS A 278 -2.02 6.54 6.96
C HIS A 278 -3.04 5.51 6.47
N GLY A 279 -3.15 4.35 7.14
CA GLY A 279 -4.14 3.34 6.80
C GLY A 279 -5.56 3.86 6.97
N ILE A 280 -6.50 3.37 6.14
CA ILE A 280 -7.90 3.84 6.11
C ILE A 280 -8.88 2.70 5.86
N GLN A 281 -10.01 2.74 6.56
CA GLN A 281 -11.14 1.82 6.37
C GLN A 281 -12.45 2.55 6.59
N VAL A 282 -13.51 2.13 5.91
CA VAL A 282 -14.83 2.75 6.02
C VAL A 282 -15.92 1.69 6.19
N ARG A 283 -16.82 1.94 7.15
CA ARG A 283 -18.08 1.24 7.35
C ARG A 283 -19.23 2.21 7.12
N GLU A 284 -19.70 2.29 5.87
CA GLU A 284 -20.79 3.20 5.48
C GLU A 284 -22.10 2.88 6.21
N ASP A 285 -22.36 1.60 6.49
CA ASP A 285 -23.52 1.15 7.25
C ASP A 285 -23.50 1.67 8.71
N LEU A 286 -22.30 1.91 9.26
CA LEU A 286 -22.09 2.48 10.58
C LEU A 286 -21.90 4.01 10.54
N ASN A 287 -21.81 4.61 9.35
CA ASN A 287 -21.37 5.99 9.15
C ASN A 287 -20.03 6.28 9.85
N ALA A 288 -19.12 5.30 9.82
CA ALA A 288 -17.83 5.39 10.51
C ALA A 288 -16.68 5.19 9.52
N MET A 289 -15.61 5.95 9.73
CA MET A 289 -14.31 5.74 9.09
C MET A 289 -13.23 5.68 10.17
N VAL A 290 -12.20 4.87 9.93
CA VAL A 290 -11.03 4.75 10.82
C VAL A 290 -9.78 5.09 10.03
N THR A 291 -8.88 5.86 10.64
CA THR A 291 -7.54 6.08 10.11
C THR A 291 -6.49 5.87 11.19
N SER A 292 -5.40 5.16 10.90
CA SER A 292 -4.20 5.17 11.75
C SER A 292 -3.40 6.44 11.51
N ASP A 293 -2.52 6.82 12.44
CA ASP A 293 -1.46 7.80 12.21
C ASP A 293 -0.09 7.09 12.28
N TYR A 294 0.74 7.21 11.23
CA TYR A 294 2.02 6.48 11.16
C TYR A 294 3.21 7.32 11.64
N ALA A 295 3.54 8.37 10.90
CA ALA A 295 4.69 9.22 11.18
C ALA A 295 4.58 10.57 10.47
N GLU A 296 5.32 11.58 10.92
CA GLU A 296 5.51 12.80 10.12
C GLU A 296 6.36 12.49 8.87
N PRO A 297 5.78 12.52 7.65
CA PRO A 297 6.41 11.90 6.48
C PRO A 297 7.80 12.45 6.14
N ARG A 298 8.00 13.77 6.28
CA ARG A 298 9.27 14.47 5.98
C ARG A 298 10.48 13.83 6.64
N THR A 299 10.28 13.24 7.81
CA THR A 299 11.32 12.57 8.62
C THR A 299 11.73 11.20 8.10
N ILE A 300 11.00 10.70 7.09
CA ILE A 300 11.18 9.41 6.45
C ILE A 300 11.49 9.58 4.95
N ILE A 301 10.79 10.50 4.27
CA ILE A 301 10.84 10.61 2.81
C ILE A 301 11.68 11.79 2.26
N LEU A 302 12.04 12.80 3.06
CA LEU A 302 12.82 13.95 2.57
C LEU A 302 14.26 13.98 3.10
N ASP A 303 14.47 13.65 4.37
CA ASP A 303 15.78 13.52 4.99
C ASP A 303 15.82 12.24 5.84
N PRO A 304 16.24 11.09 5.27
CA PRO A 304 16.21 9.82 5.98
C PRO A 304 17.33 9.67 7.01
N VAL A 305 18.10 10.74 7.30
CA VAL A 305 19.09 10.70 8.38
C VAL A 305 18.35 10.59 9.72
N LYS A 306 18.28 9.36 10.24
CA LYS A 306 17.74 8.96 11.56
C LYS A 306 16.69 9.93 12.10
N ALA A 307 15.41 9.59 11.94
CA ALA A 307 14.29 10.30 12.57
C ALA A 307 14.72 10.80 13.96
N PRO A 308 14.83 12.12 14.19
CA PRO A 308 15.59 12.66 15.32
C PRO A 308 14.93 12.38 16.67
N SER A 309 13.72 11.83 16.65
CA SER A 309 12.97 11.45 17.83
C SER A 309 12.02 10.29 17.52
N PRO A 310 11.84 9.31 18.45
CA PRO A 310 10.84 8.27 18.33
C PRO A 310 9.40 8.81 18.30
N TYR A 311 9.16 9.99 18.87
CA TYR A 311 7.83 10.61 18.96
C TYR A 311 7.37 11.33 17.68
N LEU A 312 8.16 11.25 16.61
CA LEU A 312 7.73 11.60 15.25
C LEU A 312 6.98 10.43 14.58
N ARG A 313 7.03 9.24 15.19
CA ARG A 313 6.20 8.09 14.86
C ARG A 313 5.01 8.05 15.82
N ARG A 314 3.81 8.05 15.25
CA ARG A 314 2.58 8.36 15.95
C ARG A 314 2.03 7.11 16.64
N PRO A 315 1.40 7.27 17.81
CA PRO A 315 0.75 6.19 18.53
C PRO A 315 -0.79 6.29 18.46
N THR A 316 -1.35 6.97 17.46
CA THR A 316 -2.76 7.36 17.46
C THR A 316 -3.56 6.69 16.35
N VAL A 317 -4.83 6.42 16.64
CA VAL A 317 -5.87 6.02 15.69
C VAL A 317 -7.01 7.04 15.81
N ARG A 318 -7.64 7.39 14.69
CA ARG A 318 -8.76 8.34 14.63
C ARG A 318 -10.00 7.63 14.12
N THR A 319 -11.11 7.83 14.82
CA THR A 319 -12.44 7.47 14.30
C THR A 319 -13.15 8.72 13.82
N TRP A 320 -13.92 8.58 12.76
CA TRP A 320 -14.57 9.68 12.06
C TRP A 320 -16.06 9.41 11.91
N ASP A 321 -16.87 10.45 12.08
CA ASP A 321 -18.27 10.47 11.66
C ASP A 321 -18.33 10.87 10.19
N ILE A 322 -18.90 10.00 9.37
CA ILE A 322 -19.10 10.19 7.93
C ILE A 322 -20.58 10.13 7.53
N SER A 323 -21.49 10.39 8.47
CA SER A 323 -22.95 10.45 8.22
C SER A 323 -23.33 11.45 7.12
N ASP A 324 -22.46 12.44 6.89
CA ASP A 324 -22.40 13.21 5.66
C ASP A 324 -21.04 12.98 5.00
N LEU A 325 -21.03 12.25 3.88
CA LEU A 325 -19.82 11.94 3.13
C LEU A 325 -19.07 13.21 2.65
N ASN A 326 -19.73 14.36 2.58
CA ASN A 326 -19.11 15.63 2.21
C ASN A 326 -18.59 16.45 3.39
N HIS A 327 -18.84 16.01 4.62
CA HIS A 327 -18.40 16.67 5.84
C HIS A 327 -17.91 15.65 6.89
N PRO A 328 -16.93 14.79 6.55
CA PRO A 328 -16.35 13.85 7.51
C PRO A 328 -15.69 14.61 8.66
N LYS A 329 -15.88 14.12 9.90
CA LYS A 329 -15.37 14.78 11.12
C LYS A 329 -14.69 13.78 12.02
N VAL A 330 -13.50 14.13 12.51
CA VAL A 330 -12.84 13.35 13.57
C VAL A 330 -13.75 13.35 14.79
N LYS A 331 -14.19 12.15 15.18
CA LYS A 331 -15.04 11.88 16.32
C LYS A 331 -14.20 11.61 17.57
N ALA A 332 -13.19 10.75 17.46
CA ALA A 332 -12.27 10.44 18.54
C ALA A 332 -10.82 10.34 18.04
N VAL A 333 -9.88 10.66 18.93
CA VAL A 333 -8.45 10.40 18.74
C VAL A 333 -8.01 9.51 19.90
N SER A 334 -7.73 8.25 19.61
CA SER A 334 -7.31 7.25 20.60
C SER A 334 -5.80 7.10 20.57
N TYR A 335 -5.16 7.19 21.73
CA TYR A 335 -3.76 6.82 21.91
C TYR A 335 -3.69 5.34 22.23
N LEU A 336 -2.99 4.56 21.41
CA LEU A 336 -2.74 3.16 21.68
C LEU A 336 -1.88 3.02 22.94
N PRO A 337 -2.21 2.08 23.85
CA PRO A 337 -1.49 1.92 25.10
C PRO A 337 -0.08 1.36 24.89
N GLU A 338 0.84 1.73 25.78
CA GLU A 338 2.11 1.04 25.95
C GLU A 338 1.90 -0.33 26.59
N GLY A 339 2.75 -1.31 26.28
CA GLY A 339 2.67 -2.68 26.75
C GLY A 339 3.87 -3.14 27.60
N PRO A 340 4.02 -4.45 27.83
CA PRO A 340 4.98 -5.01 28.78
C PRO A 340 6.47 -4.90 28.39
N ARG A 341 6.81 -4.54 27.14
CA ARG A 341 8.17 -4.18 26.68
C ARG A 341 8.53 -2.75 26.99
N SER A 342 7.54 -1.88 27.12
CA SER A 342 7.76 -0.44 27.19
C SER A 342 8.74 -0.11 28.32
N SER A 343 9.85 0.52 27.93
CA SER A 343 10.97 0.80 28.82
C SER A 343 11.49 2.21 28.58
N ALA A 344 12.12 2.79 29.60
CA ALA A 344 12.66 4.15 29.50
C ALA A 344 13.90 4.26 28.56
N THR A 345 14.40 3.16 27.99
CA THR A 345 15.68 3.16 27.26
C THR A 345 15.56 3.54 25.78
N ASP A 346 14.56 3.03 25.07
CA ASP A 346 14.25 3.47 23.70
C ASP A 346 12.74 3.38 23.43
N PRO A 347 12.02 4.51 23.53
CA PRO A 347 10.59 4.56 23.29
C PRO A 347 10.17 4.22 21.87
N LEU A 348 11.09 4.10 20.90
CA LEU A 348 10.79 3.72 19.52
C LEU A 348 10.18 2.32 19.42
N HIS A 349 10.57 1.43 20.31
CA HIS A 349 10.21 0.00 20.30
C HIS A 349 9.06 -0.33 21.25
N ASN A 350 8.43 0.69 21.83
CA ASN A 350 7.19 0.52 22.59
C ASN A 350 6.08 0.04 21.65
N GLU A 351 5.18 -0.77 22.18
CA GLU A 351 4.13 -1.47 21.45
C GLU A 351 3.23 -0.54 20.64
N ASN A 352 3.02 0.69 21.10
CA ASN A 352 2.16 1.65 20.44
C ASN A 352 2.82 2.46 19.32
N ARG A 353 4.07 2.18 18.92
CA ARG A 353 4.80 3.09 18.03
C ARG A 353 4.63 2.79 16.55
N ALA A 354 4.31 3.87 15.84
CA ALA A 354 4.22 3.91 14.40
C ALA A 354 3.02 3.07 13.91
N VAL A 355 1.82 3.53 14.26
CA VAL A 355 0.57 2.86 13.85
C VAL A 355 0.45 2.94 12.33
N MET A 356 0.72 1.84 11.65
CA MET A 356 0.87 1.85 10.20
C MET A 356 -0.48 1.55 9.55
N GLU A 357 -0.96 0.32 9.63
CA GLU A 357 -2.25 -0.04 9.04
C GLU A 357 -3.35 -0.26 10.08
N THR A 358 -4.59 -0.04 9.63
CA THR A 358 -5.82 -0.34 10.36
C THR A 358 -6.76 -1.12 9.45
N THR A 359 -7.54 -2.02 10.05
CA THR A 359 -8.62 -2.76 9.40
C THR A 359 -9.87 -2.73 10.28
N VAL A 360 -11.05 -2.98 9.71
CA VAL A 360 -12.33 -3.04 10.42
C VAL A 360 -12.90 -4.44 10.32
N THR A 361 -13.70 -4.82 11.31
CA THR A 361 -14.68 -5.90 11.12
C THR A 361 -15.71 -5.47 10.07
N ASN A 362 -16.32 -6.42 9.36
CA ASN A 362 -17.09 -6.23 8.13
C ASN A 362 -18.55 -6.64 8.28
N LEU A 363 -18.86 -7.65 9.08
CA LEU A 363 -20.20 -8.21 9.18
C LEU A 363 -21.20 -7.25 9.86
N PRO A 364 -22.49 -7.34 9.50
CA PRO A 364 -23.53 -6.60 10.20
C PRO A 364 -23.55 -6.94 11.70
N GLY A 365 -23.52 -5.91 12.54
CA GLY A 365 -23.49 -6.06 14.00
C GLY A 365 -22.08 -6.06 14.59
N HIS A 366 -21.06 -6.45 13.82
CA HIS A 366 -19.66 -6.25 14.19
C HIS A 366 -19.27 -4.80 13.92
N ARG A 367 -18.68 -4.14 14.92
CA ARG A 367 -18.27 -2.73 14.87
C ARG A 367 -16.81 -2.52 15.28
N GLY A 368 -16.07 -3.61 15.42
CA GLY A 368 -14.70 -3.57 15.88
C GLY A 368 -13.74 -3.12 14.79
N ALA A 369 -12.54 -2.75 15.23
CA ALA A 369 -11.41 -2.46 14.36
C ALA A 369 -10.09 -2.89 14.98
N PHE A 370 -9.13 -3.16 14.11
CA PHE A 370 -7.76 -3.48 14.46
C PHE A 370 -6.81 -2.39 13.98
N ALA A 371 -5.71 -2.21 14.69
CA ALA A 371 -4.61 -1.35 14.29
C ALA A 371 -3.29 -2.06 14.60
N MET A 372 -2.33 -2.03 13.67
CA MET A 372 -1.00 -2.58 13.87
C MET A 372 0.06 -1.48 13.90
N THR A 373 1.15 -1.78 14.58
CA THR A 373 2.29 -0.88 14.71
C THR A 373 3.54 -1.45 14.06
N MET A 374 4.14 -0.68 13.16
CA MET A 374 5.35 -1.10 12.44
C MET A 374 6.57 -1.21 13.36
N GLN A 375 6.75 -0.26 14.28
CA GLN A 375 7.91 -0.24 15.17
C GLN A 375 7.64 -0.94 16.50
N GLY A 376 6.39 -0.92 16.96
CA GLY A 376 5.96 -1.69 18.11
C GLY A 376 5.98 -3.19 17.85
N GLY A 377 5.51 -3.65 16.68
CA GLY A 377 5.31 -5.08 16.39
C GLY A 377 4.13 -5.67 17.17
N ALA A 378 3.06 -4.91 17.34
CA ALA A 378 1.88 -5.28 18.09
C ALA A 378 0.60 -4.96 17.31
N ILE A 379 -0.47 -5.67 17.64
CA ILE A 379 -1.83 -5.51 17.09
C ILE A 379 -2.79 -5.17 18.24
N PHE A 380 -3.57 -4.12 18.01
CA PHE A 380 -4.54 -3.58 18.94
C PHE A 380 -5.95 -3.77 18.41
N TYR A 381 -6.93 -3.93 19.30
CA TYR A 381 -8.33 -4.08 18.96
C TYR A 381 -9.21 -3.14 19.79
N THR A 382 -10.28 -2.65 19.16
CA THR A 382 -11.42 -2.02 19.81
C THR A 382 -12.71 -2.69 19.31
N PRO A 383 -13.71 -2.97 20.17
CA PRO A 383 -14.92 -3.68 19.76
C PRO A 383 -15.97 -2.78 19.08
N ASP A 384 -15.89 -1.46 19.26
CA ASP A 384 -16.86 -0.52 18.70
C ASP A 384 -16.24 0.83 18.31
N ILE A 385 -16.01 1.02 17.01
CA ILE A 385 -15.53 2.28 16.42
C ILE A 385 -16.59 3.39 16.42
N THR A 386 -17.86 3.05 16.66
CA THR A 386 -18.95 4.01 16.78
C THR A 386 -19.05 4.59 18.20
N SER A 387 -18.27 4.08 19.16
CA SER A 387 -18.18 4.66 20.50
C SER A 387 -17.64 6.10 20.47
N ASP A 388 -18.09 6.94 21.40
CA ASP A 388 -17.52 8.28 21.60
C ASP A 388 -16.10 8.23 22.19
N ASN A 389 -15.75 7.12 22.85
CA ASN A 389 -14.43 6.88 23.42
C ASN A 389 -14.02 5.42 23.15
N PRO A 390 -13.62 5.07 21.92
CA PRO A 390 -13.17 3.72 21.60
C PRO A 390 -11.97 3.35 22.46
N VAL A 391 -12.09 2.24 23.20
CA VAL A 391 -11.02 1.69 24.04
C VAL A 391 -10.23 0.68 23.23
N TRP A 392 -8.92 0.88 23.15
CA TRP A 392 -8.01 0.01 22.44
C TRP A 392 -7.17 -0.80 23.43
N LYS A 393 -7.06 -2.11 23.21
CA LYS A 393 -6.16 -3.00 23.94
C LYS A 393 -5.21 -3.68 22.98
N GLU A 394 -3.96 -3.89 23.39
CA GLU A 394 -3.07 -4.83 22.70
C GLU A 394 -3.64 -6.23 22.87
N VAL A 395 -3.97 -6.91 21.76
CA VAL A 395 -4.57 -8.26 21.77
C VAL A 395 -3.64 -9.31 21.20
N PHE A 396 -2.61 -8.90 20.45
CA PHE A 396 -1.63 -9.81 19.91
C PHE A 396 -0.28 -9.13 19.73
N ASP A 397 0.79 -9.85 20.08
CA ASP A 397 2.14 -9.43 19.79
C ASP A 397 2.76 -10.26 18.68
N ASN A 398 3.39 -9.59 17.71
CA ASN A 398 3.96 -10.27 16.55
C ASN A 398 5.09 -11.23 16.93
N THR A 399 5.72 -11.08 18.11
CA THR A 399 6.74 -12.02 18.61
C THR A 399 6.25 -13.47 18.58
N ALA A 400 4.97 -13.73 18.92
CA ALA A 400 4.39 -15.07 18.89
C ALA A 400 4.40 -15.68 17.48
N ALA A 401 4.00 -14.92 16.45
CA ALA A 401 4.06 -15.37 15.06
C ALA A 401 5.49 -15.43 14.51
N MET A 402 6.34 -14.47 14.89
CA MET A 402 7.72 -14.40 14.41
C MET A 402 8.58 -15.58 14.86
N LYS A 403 8.28 -16.22 15.99
CA LYS A 403 8.92 -17.48 16.41
C LYS A 403 8.62 -18.64 15.47
N LEU A 404 7.50 -18.60 14.75
CA LEU A 404 7.12 -19.61 13.76
C LEU A 404 7.79 -19.31 12.41
N ILE A 405 7.81 -18.04 12.01
CA ILE A 405 8.45 -17.58 10.77
C ILE A 405 9.98 -17.71 10.82
N ASP A 406 10.61 -17.35 11.95
CA ASP A 406 12.05 -17.40 12.17
C ASP A 406 12.37 -18.04 13.53
N PRO A 407 12.36 -19.39 13.64
CA PRO A 407 12.52 -20.10 14.90
C PRO A 407 13.84 -19.86 15.63
N ALA A 408 14.82 -19.23 14.97
CA ALA A 408 16.09 -18.87 15.58
C ALA A 408 16.01 -17.59 16.45
N VAL A 409 14.92 -16.83 16.38
CA VAL A 409 14.77 -15.54 17.07
C VAL A 409 13.83 -15.65 18.27
N THR A 410 14.23 -15.03 19.39
CA THR A 410 13.45 -15.00 20.63
C THR A 410 12.71 -13.68 20.86
N ASN A 411 13.16 -12.57 20.26
CA ASN A 411 12.54 -11.24 20.35
C ASN A 411 12.17 -10.73 18.94
N GLY A 412 11.05 -11.25 18.45
CA GLY A 412 10.60 -11.09 17.07
C GLY A 412 9.93 -9.76 16.77
N GLY A 413 8.97 -9.34 17.62
CA GLY A 413 8.05 -8.23 17.34
C GLY A 413 8.68 -6.83 17.25
N PRO A 414 9.50 -6.36 18.20
CA PRO A 414 9.98 -4.97 18.19
C PRO A 414 10.70 -4.60 16.88
N SER A 415 10.20 -3.59 16.17
CA SER A 415 10.70 -3.18 14.85
C SER A 415 10.78 -4.32 13.83
N ASP A 416 9.86 -5.29 13.89
CA ASP A 416 9.65 -6.30 12.84
C ASP A 416 9.18 -5.70 11.50
N ASN A 417 8.82 -4.42 11.51
CA ASN A 417 8.39 -3.65 10.36
C ASN A 417 7.16 -4.28 9.69
N GLY A 418 6.14 -4.61 10.50
CA GLY A 418 4.79 -4.89 10.02
C GLY A 418 4.30 -3.81 9.06
N GLY A 419 3.80 -4.23 7.90
CA GLY A 419 3.54 -3.35 6.76
C GLY A 419 2.09 -3.33 6.26
N TRP A 420 1.37 -4.45 6.42
CA TRP A 420 -0.01 -4.57 5.93
C TRP A 420 -0.87 -5.42 6.85
N LEU A 421 -2.12 -5.04 7.07
CA LEU A 421 -3.08 -5.71 7.96
C LEU A 421 -4.46 -5.72 7.33
N GLN A 422 -5.11 -6.89 7.23
CA GLN A 422 -6.50 -6.96 6.80
C GLN A 422 -7.32 -8.06 7.48
N THR A 423 -8.56 -7.72 7.85
CA THR A 423 -9.57 -8.67 8.34
C THR A 423 -10.22 -9.37 7.15
N SER A 424 -10.48 -10.67 7.25
CA SER A 424 -11.29 -11.38 6.24
C SER A 424 -12.70 -10.78 6.18
N PRO A 425 -13.38 -10.79 5.01
CA PRO A 425 -14.74 -10.27 4.91
C PRO A 425 -15.75 -10.96 5.84
N ASP A 426 -15.50 -12.21 6.23
CA ASP A 426 -16.31 -12.97 7.20
C ASP A 426 -15.94 -12.73 8.68
N ASP A 427 -14.98 -11.85 8.97
CA ASP A 427 -14.49 -11.50 10.30
C ASP A 427 -13.88 -12.63 11.14
N THR A 428 -13.50 -13.74 10.51
CA THR A 428 -12.90 -14.88 11.23
C THR A 428 -11.38 -14.83 11.30
N LYS A 429 -10.73 -14.14 10.36
CA LYS A 429 -9.27 -14.11 10.21
C LYS A 429 -8.70 -12.70 10.14
N LEU A 430 -7.46 -12.56 10.57
CA LEU A 430 -6.66 -11.33 10.43
C LEU A 430 -5.32 -11.66 9.76
N TYR A 431 -5.09 -11.14 8.57
CA TYR A 431 -3.88 -11.33 7.77
C TYR A 431 -2.87 -10.22 8.06
N HIS A 432 -1.60 -10.56 8.21
CA HIS A 432 -0.52 -9.61 8.44
C HIS A 432 0.73 -9.92 7.61
N ALA A 433 1.28 -8.90 6.96
CA ALA A 433 2.57 -8.97 6.28
C ALA A 433 3.65 -8.24 7.08
N VAL A 434 4.81 -8.88 7.23
CA VAL A 434 5.94 -8.38 8.01
C VAL A 434 7.25 -8.47 7.22
N ILE A 435 7.99 -7.35 7.16
CA ILE A 435 9.29 -7.30 6.45
C ILE A 435 10.36 -8.08 7.23
N GLY A 436 10.26 -8.09 8.55
CA GLY A 436 11.35 -8.46 9.45
C GLY A 436 12.28 -7.28 9.72
N ARG A 437 13.40 -7.56 10.40
CA ARG A 437 14.29 -6.53 10.95
C ARG A 437 15.75 -6.78 10.62
N LYS A 438 16.47 -5.72 10.27
CA LYS A 438 17.92 -5.80 9.97
C LYS A 438 18.72 -6.11 11.24
N PRO A 439 19.84 -6.84 11.13
CA PRO A 439 20.78 -6.98 12.23
C PRO A 439 21.22 -5.61 12.77
N GLY A 440 21.35 -5.49 14.09
CA GLY A 440 21.77 -4.27 14.76
C GLY A 440 20.65 -3.27 15.10
N ALA A 441 19.41 -3.52 14.69
CA ALA A 441 18.31 -2.57 14.83
C ALA A 441 17.91 -2.31 16.30
N LEU A 442 17.84 -3.36 17.13
CA LEU A 442 17.60 -3.24 18.57
C LEU A 442 18.89 -3.04 19.39
N GLY A 443 20.02 -2.79 18.73
CA GLY A 443 21.34 -2.68 19.33
C GLY A 443 22.35 -3.63 18.70
N LYS A 444 23.63 -3.45 19.03
CA LYS A 444 24.78 -4.09 18.36
C LYS A 444 24.73 -5.63 18.27
N ASP A 445 24.00 -6.29 19.16
CA ASP A 445 23.95 -7.75 19.28
C ASP A 445 22.64 -8.33 18.70
N ASP A 446 21.76 -7.50 18.12
CA ASP A 446 20.52 -7.94 17.48
C ASP A 446 20.83 -8.70 16.18
N PRO A 447 20.50 -10.00 16.09
CA PRO A 447 20.73 -10.79 14.88
C PRO A 447 19.76 -10.44 13.73
N GLY A 448 18.72 -9.65 14.00
CA GLY A 448 17.64 -9.38 13.06
C GLY A 448 16.68 -10.56 12.89
N THR A 449 15.59 -10.31 12.18
CA THR A 449 14.52 -11.29 11.89
C THR A 449 14.28 -11.40 10.39
N ALA A 450 13.94 -12.61 9.95
CA ALA A 450 13.26 -12.79 8.66
C ALA A 450 11.85 -12.19 8.71
N GLY A 451 11.15 -12.20 7.58
CA GLY A 451 9.77 -11.75 7.46
C GLY A 451 8.91 -12.76 6.69
N GLY A 452 7.65 -12.42 6.48
CA GLY A 452 6.68 -13.33 5.89
C GLY A 452 5.26 -12.83 6.02
N VAL A 453 4.33 -13.77 5.89
CA VAL A 453 2.89 -13.55 6.10
C VAL A 453 2.43 -14.49 7.19
N PHE A 454 1.51 -14.02 8.02
CA PHE A 454 0.78 -14.89 8.94
C PHE A 454 -0.68 -14.48 9.03
N THR A 455 -1.51 -15.44 9.44
CA THR A 455 -2.94 -15.28 9.70
C THR A 455 -3.22 -15.59 11.15
N LEU A 456 -4.10 -14.79 11.76
CA LEU A 456 -4.64 -15.04 13.09
C LEU A 456 -6.09 -15.48 12.98
N ASP A 457 -6.50 -16.44 13.78
CA ASP A 457 -7.91 -16.66 14.11
C ASP A 457 -8.34 -15.56 15.11
N ILE A 458 -9.34 -14.77 14.73
CA ILE A 458 -9.91 -13.68 15.54
C ILE A 458 -11.38 -13.93 15.91
N SER A 459 -11.95 -15.08 15.53
CA SER A 459 -13.38 -15.37 15.67
C SER A 459 -13.86 -15.20 17.12
N GLN A 460 -13.15 -15.80 18.09
CA GLN A 460 -13.51 -15.72 19.49
C GLN A 460 -13.41 -14.30 20.06
N LEU A 461 -12.46 -13.49 19.57
CA LEU A 461 -12.30 -12.09 19.97
C LEU A 461 -13.48 -11.26 19.48
N VAL A 462 -13.85 -11.42 18.21
CA VAL A 462 -14.92 -10.67 17.57
C VAL A 462 -16.29 -11.08 18.13
N ASP A 463 -16.52 -12.38 18.32
CA ASP A 463 -17.75 -12.94 18.90
C ASP A 463 -18.00 -12.45 20.34
N ALA A 464 -16.93 -12.18 21.10
CA ALA A 464 -17.04 -11.64 22.45
C ALA A 464 -17.58 -10.20 22.48
N GLY A 465 -17.48 -9.45 21.37
CA GLY A 465 -17.97 -8.08 21.26
C GLY A 465 -17.42 -7.17 22.37
N ASP A 466 -18.30 -6.43 23.04
CA ASP A 466 -17.92 -5.53 24.15
C ASP A 466 -17.43 -6.27 25.40
N ASP A 467 -17.70 -7.58 25.53
CA ASP A 467 -17.36 -8.40 26.69
C ASP A 467 -15.98 -9.08 26.56
N PHE A 468 -15.19 -8.75 25.53
CA PHE A 468 -13.86 -9.33 25.31
C PHE A 468 -12.88 -9.03 26.46
N ASP A 469 -12.14 -10.05 26.88
CA ASP A 469 -11.18 -10.01 27.98
C ASP A 469 -9.74 -9.88 27.48
N CYS A 470 -9.45 -10.32 26.25
CA CYS A 470 -8.09 -10.39 25.74
C CYS A 470 -7.30 -9.08 25.93
N SER A 471 -6.10 -9.22 26.49
CA SER A 471 -5.13 -8.14 26.70
C SER A 471 -3.74 -8.73 26.88
N ILE A 472 -2.74 -8.22 26.16
CA ILE A 472 -1.33 -8.55 26.42
C ILE A 472 -0.82 -7.68 27.58
N GLN A 473 -0.42 -8.30 28.69
CA GLN A 473 -0.02 -7.58 29.92
C GLN A 473 1.32 -8.05 30.49
N THR A 474 1.82 -9.19 30.03
CA THR A 474 3.06 -9.80 30.51
C THR A 474 4.02 -10.11 29.37
N LYS A 475 5.30 -10.30 29.70
CA LYS A 475 6.31 -10.76 28.74
C LYS A 475 6.08 -12.18 28.25
N ASP A 476 5.46 -13.02 29.08
CA ASP A 476 5.12 -14.38 28.68
C ASP A 476 4.02 -14.38 27.61
N GLU A 477 3.06 -13.45 27.68
CA GLU A 477 2.00 -13.28 26.69
C GLU A 477 2.52 -12.70 25.37
N ILE A 478 3.48 -11.78 25.40
CA ILE A 478 4.21 -11.34 24.20
C ILE A 478 4.76 -12.54 23.43
N GLU A 479 5.35 -13.47 24.18
CA GLU A 479 6.12 -14.56 23.62
C GLU A 479 5.28 -15.74 23.14
N ASN A 480 4.08 -15.93 23.68
CA ASN A 480 3.28 -17.13 23.47
C ASN A 480 1.85 -16.84 23.00
N GLY A 481 1.48 -15.57 22.82
CA GLY A 481 0.10 -15.14 22.64
C GLY A 481 -0.58 -14.83 23.98
N GLY A 482 -1.67 -14.07 23.94
CA GLY A 482 -2.40 -13.66 25.14
C GLY A 482 -3.02 -14.83 25.89
N ALA A 483 -3.18 -14.70 27.21
CA ALA A 483 -3.71 -15.77 28.06
C ALA A 483 -5.25 -15.89 28.06
N GLY A 484 -5.94 -14.87 27.54
CA GLY A 484 -7.40 -14.86 27.40
C GLY A 484 -7.88 -15.93 26.41
N ALA A 485 -9.03 -16.54 26.69
CA ALA A 485 -9.61 -17.57 25.81
C ALA A 485 -10.02 -17.01 24.44
N ASP A 486 -10.37 -15.72 24.41
CA ASP A 486 -10.73 -14.93 23.25
C ASP A 486 -9.52 -14.28 22.57
N CYS A 487 -8.29 -14.52 23.04
CA CYS A 487 -7.12 -13.93 22.41
C CYS A 487 -6.84 -14.53 21.02
N PRO A 488 -6.49 -13.71 20.02
CA PRO A 488 -6.09 -14.20 18.72
C PRO A 488 -4.96 -15.22 18.79
N SER A 489 -5.03 -16.22 17.92
CA SER A 489 -4.01 -17.27 17.82
C SER A 489 -3.53 -17.42 16.39
N VAL A 490 -2.27 -17.81 16.19
CA VAL A 490 -1.73 -17.99 14.84
C VAL A 490 -2.38 -19.21 14.19
N LEU A 491 -3.12 -18.97 13.12
CA LEU A 491 -3.78 -20.00 12.31
C LEU A 491 -2.82 -20.54 11.25
N GLY A 492 -2.13 -19.65 10.54
CA GLY A 492 -1.20 -19.97 9.47
C GLY A 492 -0.02 -19.01 9.41
N HIS A 493 1.09 -19.47 8.84
CA HIS A 493 2.27 -18.64 8.60
C HIS A 493 3.10 -19.18 7.45
N VAL A 494 3.76 -18.29 6.73
CA VAL A 494 4.75 -18.63 5.70
C VAL A 494 5.88 -17.61 5.72
N ALA A 495 7.12 -18.10 5.77
CA ALA A 495 8.29 -17.24 5.62
C ALA A 495 8.49 -16.91 4.14
N ILE A 496 8.72 -15.64 3.83
CA ILE A 496 9.12 -15.19 2.49
C ILE A 496 10.59 -14.81 2.56
N ASN A 497 11.40 -15.36 1.66
CA ASN A 497 12.86 -15.35 1.76
C ASN A 497 13.40 -15.98 3.06
N PRO A 498 13.05 -17.25 3.36
CA PRO A 498 13.58 -17.91 4.55
C PRO A 498 15.11 -17.90 4.54
N GLY A 499 15.71 -17.34 5.58
CA GLY A 499 17.18 -17.22 5.75
C GLY A 499 17.74 -15.82 5.48
N SER A 500 16.97 -14.90 4.89
CA SER A 500 17.34 -13.49 4.73
C SER A 500 16.66 -12.63 5.79
N LYS A 501 17.37 -11.62 6.30
CA LYS A 501 16.88 -10.71 7.36
C LYS A 501 16.34 -9.43 6.75
N ALA A 502 15.22 -8.91 7.26
CA ALA A 502 14.49 -7.77 6.69
C ALA A 502 14.28 -7.92 5.17
N SER A 503 13.69 -9.04 4.78
CA SER A 503 13.45 -9.38 3.37
C SER A 503 12.10 -10.03 3.14
N GLY A 504 11.19 -9.96 4.12
CA GLY A 504 9.79 -10.32 3.94
C GLY A 504 9.01 -9.19 3.26
N PRO A 505 7.74 -9.44 2.90
CA PRO A 505 6.89 -8.47 2.23
C PRO A 505 6.54 -7.29 3.13
N HIS A 506 6.30 -6.15 2.49
CA HIS A 506 5.76 -4.96 3.15
C HIS A 506 4.25 -4.87 2.95
N TRP A 507 3.76 -5.10 1.73
CA TRP A 507 2.36 -4.94 1.37
C TRP A 507 1.69 -6.27 1.03
N GLY A 508 0.36 -6.31 1.15
CA GLY A 508 -0.46 -7.45 0.76
C GLY A 508 -1.80 -7.05 0.11
N ALA A 509 -2.46 -8.03 -0.51
CA ALA A 509 -3.82 -7.90 -1.01
C ALA A 509 -4.53 -9.25 -0.90
N LEU A 510 -5.77 -9.23 -0.39
CA LEU A 510 -6.64 -10.41 -0.40
C LEU A 510 -7.25 -10.56 -1.79
N ASP A 511 -7.27 -11.80 -2.27
CA ASP A 511 -8.07 -12.15 -3.44
C ASP A 511 -9.53 -12.30 -3.03
N ASN A 512 -10.29 -11.22 -3.21
CA ASN A 512 -11.71 -11.19 -2.90
C ASN A 512 -12.58 -11.67 -4.07
N LEU A 513 -12.00 -12.35 -5.06
CA LEU A 513 -12.70 -12.89 -6.24
C LEU A 513 -12.65 -14.41 -6.27
N GLU A 514 -13.75 -15.04 -6.67
CA GLU A 514 -13.81 -16.48 -6.93
C GLU A 514 -14.56 -16.79 -8.22
N ILE A 515 -14.16 -17.85 -8.92
CA ILE A 515 -14.86 -18.29 -10.13
C ILE A 515 -16.10 -19.12 -9.75
N GLY A 516 -17.28 -18.68 -10.18
CA GLY A 516 -18.53 -19.39 -9.96
C GLY A 516 -18.77 -20.51 -10.98
N ASP A 517 -19.74 -21.38 -10.70
CA ASP A 517 -20.21 -22.44 -11.60
C ASP A 517 -20.73 -21.90 -12.95
N ASP A 518 -21.09 -20.62 -13.01
CA ASP A 518 -21.55 -19.94 -14.22
C ASP A 518 -20.40 -19.42 -15.11
N GLY A 519 -19.15 -19.61 -14.67
CA GLY A 519 -17.94 -19.21 -15.39
C GLY A 519 -17.57 -17.73 -15.24
N PHE A 520 -18.26 -16.97 -14.39
CA PHE A 520 -17.93 -15.58 -14.06
C PHE A 520 -17.28 -15.50 -12.69
N TYR A 521 -16.46 -14.47 -12.48
CA TYR A 521 -16.01 -14.12 -11.13
C TYR A 521 -17.17 -13.57 -10.31
N HIS A 522 -17.12 -13.79 -9.00
CA HIS A 522 -17.99 -13.23 -7.97
C HIS A 522 -17.13 -12.78 -6.80
N GLU A 523 -17.64 -11.82 -6.02
CA GLU A 523 -16.98 -11.47 -4.75
C GLU A 523 -17.15 -12.61 -3.73
N THR A 524 -16.06 -13.01 -3.08
CA THR A 524 -16.07 -14.03 -2.02
C THR A 524 -15.82 -13.39 -0.65
N ASP A 525 -16.41 -13.97 0.39
CA ASP A 525 -16.15 -13.60 1.78
C ASP A 525 -15.05 -14.46 2.44
N GLN A 526 -14.57 -15.48 1.73
CA GLN A 526 -13.56 -16.43 2.19
C GLN A 526 -12.37 -16.45 1.23
N PRO A 527 -11.55 -15.37 1.21
CA PRO A 527 -10.38 -15.31 0.36
C PRO A 527 -9.41 -16.45 0.69
N THR A 528 -8.92 -17.13 -0.34
CA THR A 528 -7.95 -18.25 -0.20
C THR A 528 -6.58 -17.93 -0.76
N ARG A 529 -6.40 -16.73 -1.34
CA ARG A 529 -5.13 -16.26 -1.89
C ARG A 529 -4.79 -14.88 -1.36
N VAL A 530 -3.51 -14.69 -1.09
CA VAL A 530 -2.91 -13.42 -0.65
C VAL A 530 -1.79 -13.07 -1.61
N ALA A 531 -1.90 -11.96 -2.33
CA ALA A 531 -0.76 -11.40 -3.04
C ALA A 531 0.10 -10.58 -2.07
N THR A 532 1.42 -10.55 -2.28
CA THR A 532 2.35 -9.75 -1.48
C THR A 532 3.38 -9.04 -2.35
N ALA A 533 3.85 -7.88 -1.93
CA ALA A 533 5.00 -7.20 -2.54
C ALA A 533 6.08 -6.87 -1.51
N ASN A 534 7.32 -7.00 -1.96
CA ASN A 534 8.51 -6.75 -1.15
C ASN A 534 9.25 -5.49 -1.60
N TYR A 535 8.67 -4.35 -1.20
CA TYR A 535 9.24 -3.02 -1.32
C TYR A 535 8.51 -2.10 -0.34
N PHE A 536 9.21 -1.14 0.28
CA PHE A 536 8.58 -0.15 1.17
C PHE A 536 8.64 1.26 0.58
N VAL A 537 9.75 1.97 0.77
CA VAL A 537 9.94 3.33 0.24
C VAL A 537 11.43 3.51 0.05
N ALA A 538 11.86 3.98 -1.12
CA ALA A 538 13.26 4.01 -1.54
C ALA A 538 14.15 4.74 -0.52
N ARG A 539 13.64 5.83 0.07
CA ARG A 539 14.42 6.68 0.98
C ARG A 539 14.52 6.15 2.40
N THR A 540 13.77 5.11 2.79
CA THR A 540 13.85 4.53 4.14
C THR A 540 15.07 3.63 4.33
N GLY A 541 15.68 3.16 3.23
CA GLY A 541 16.67 2.10 3.24
C GLY A 541 16.09 0.70 3.45
N LEU A 542 14.76 0.53 3.45
CA LEU A 542 14.07 -0.76 3.35
C LEU A 542 13.59 -0.94 1.91
N ASP A 543 14.46 -1.50 1.09
CA ASP A 543 14.25 -1.65 -0.36
C ASP A 543 13.51 -2.96 -0.70
N GLY A 544 13.78 -4.04 0.03
CA GLY A 544 13.21 -5.35 -0.27
C GLY A 544 13.95 -6.08 -1.39
N ASP A 545 13.31 -7.07 -2.00
CA ASP A 545 13.83 -7.81 -3.17
C ASP A 545 13.01 -7.59 -4.45
N HIS A 546 12.03 -6.68 -4.40
CA HIS A 546 11.14 -6.29 -5.50
C HIS A 546 10.39 -7.46 -6.14
N ARG A 547 10.04 -8.49 -5.35
CA ARG A 547 9.18 -9.58 -5.82
C ARG A 547 7.73 -9.40 -5.44
N VAL A 548 6.86 -9.87 -6.33
CA VAL A 548 5.42 -10.02 -6.09
C VAL A 548 5.10 -11.52 -6.05
N CYS A 549 4.57 -11.99 -4.93
CA CYS A 549 4.29 -13.42 -4.69
C CYS A 549 2.79 -13.63 -4.44
N ILE A 550 2.28 -14.83 -4.73
CA ILE A 550 0.98 -15.31 -4.24
C ILE A 550 1.23 -16.35 -3.15
N VAL A 551 0.48 -16.24 -2.06
CA VAL A 551 0.41 -17.20 -0.95
C VAL A 551 -0.98 -17.80 -0.95
N ASP A 552 -1.06 -19.12 -1.03
CA ASP A 552 -2.30 -19.88 -0.90
C ASP A 552 -2.58 -20.19 0.56
N GLU A 553 -3.84 -20.13 0.94
CA GLU A 553 -4.38 -20.60 2.22
C GLU A 553 -5.22 -21.85 2.00
N ALA A 554 -4.89 -22.94 2.69
CA ALA A 554 -5.68 -24.17 2.66
C ALA A 554 -6.89 -24.10 3.61
N ASP A 555 -7.81 -25.05 3.48
CA ASP A 555 -9.02 -25.16 4.34
C ASP A 555 -8.70 -25.22 5.85
N ASP A 556 -7.53 -25.74 6.23
CA ASP A 556 -7.08 -25.80 7.62
C ASP A 556 -6.38 -24.51 8.09
N GLY A 557 -6.31 -23.50 7.24
CA GLY A 557 -5.66 -22.22 7.48
C GLY A 557 -4.14 -22.21 7.28
N SER A 558 -3.54 -23.33 6.86
CA SER A 558 -2.11 -23.36 6.55
C SER A 558 -1.79 -22.50 5.33
N LEU A 559 -0.68 -21.75 5.41
CA LEU A 559 -0.21 -20.88 4.33
C LEU A 559 0.96 -21.53 3.59
N ALA A 560 0.95 -21.42 2.26
CA ALA A 560 2.04 -21.86 1.41
C ALA A 560 2.30 -20.86 0.28
N LEU A 561 3.57 -20.69 -0.10
CA LEU A 561 3.90 -19.95 -1.30
C LEU A 561 3.38 -20.70 -2.53
N ASP A 562 2.68 -20.01 -3.43
CA ASP A 562 2.26 -20.58 -4.70
C ASP A 562 3.48 -20.79 -5.61
N GLU A 563 3.94 -22.03 -5.67
CA GLU A 563 5.03 -22.47 -6.53
C GLU A 563 4.66 -22.49 -8.01
N GLY A 564 3.39 -22.40 -8.39
CA GLY A 564 2.91 -22.30 -9.77
C GLY A 564 3.02 -20.89 -10.35
N PHE A 565 2.91 -19.87 -9.50
CA PHE A 565 3.02 -18.47 -9.90
C PHE A 565 4.48 -18.06 -10.12
N ARG A 566 4.95 -18.13 -11.37
CA ARG A 566 6.37 -18.05 -11.72
C ARG A 566 6.68 -16.90 -12.68
N ASP A 567 7.79 -16.21 -12.40
CA ASP A 567 8.36 -15.18 -13.27
C ASP A 567 8.72 -15.75 -14.65
N GLU A 568 8.31 -15.06 -15.70
CA GLU A 568 8.46 -15.47 -17.09
C GLU A 568 9.92 -15.54 -17.58
N ASN A 569 10.83 -14.81 -16.93
CA ASN A 569 12.23 -14.70 -17.35
C ASN A 569 13.12 -15.72 -16.63
N SER A 570 12.87 -15.94 -15.34
CA SER A 570 13.69 -16.79 -14.47
C SER A 570 13.08 -18.17 -14.20
N GLY A 571 11.77 -18.33 -14.41
CA GLY A 571 11.01 -19.54 -14.07
C GLY A 571 10.94 -19.83 -12.56
N GLN A 572 11.38 -18.89 -11.72
CA GLN A 572 11.33 -19.02 -10.26
C GLN A 572 9.96 -18.59 -9.74
N PRO A 573 9.52 -19.09 -8.56
CA PRO A 573 8.31 -18.62 -7.90
C PRO A 573 8.38 -17.12 -7.59
N CYS A 574 7.21 -16.49 -7.59
CA CYS A 574 7.03 -15.04 -7.57
C CYS A 574 7.49 -14.36 -8.86
N ILE A 575 6.96 -13.17 -9.11
CA ILE A 575 7.34 -12.31 -10.22
C ILE A 575 8.44 -11.37 -9.77
N ASN A 576 9.54 -11.32 -10.52
CA ASN A 576 10.68 -10.49 -10.18
C ASN A 576 10.65 -9.16 -10.96
N PHE A 577 10.52 -8.05 -10.26
CA PHE A 577 10.55 -6.71 -10.87
C PHE A 577 11.98 -6.20 -11.10
N ASN A 578 13.01 -6.91 -10.61
CA ASN A 578 14.40 -6.65 -10.96
C ASN A 578 14.76 -7.31 -12.31
N ARG A 579 14.29 -6.70 -13.41
CA ARG A 579 14.42 -7.23 -14.78
C ARG A 579 15.02 -6.20 -15.75
N LYS A 580 15.43 -6.66 -16.94
CA LYS A 580 16.05 -5.80 -17.96
C LYS A 580 15.04 -5.11 -18.86
N SER A 581 13.93 -5.78 -19.13
CA SER A 581 12.97 -5.41 -20.16
C SER A 581 11.54 -5.65 -19.67
N TRP A 582 10.67 -4.76 -20.10
CA TRP A 582 9.22 -4.78 -19.91
C TRP A 582 8.53 -4.69 -21.26
N PRO A 583 7.21 -4.96 -21.35
CA PRO A 583 6.44 -4.69 -22.56
C PRO A 583 6.60 -3.26 -23.10
N HIS A 584 6.79 -2.27 -22.21
CA HIS A 584 7.04 -0.87 -22.58
C HIS A 584 8.49 -0.52 -22.91
N GLY A 585 9.41 -1.50 -22.84
CA GLY A 585 10.80 -1.34 -23.23
C GLY A 585 11.82 -1.66 -22.13
N ALA A 586 13.09 -1.43 -22.44
CA ALA A 586 14.21 -1.78 -21.58
C ALA A 586 14.60 -0.63 -20.63
N PHE A 587 13.71 -0.39 -19.66
CA PHE A 587 13.86 0.61 -18.59
C PHE A 587 14.53 0.07 -17.33
N GLY A 588 14.65 -1.25 -17.18
CA GLY A 588 15.38 -1.87 -16.07
C GLY A 588 14.46 -2.27 -14.92
N ASN A 589 14.98 -2.22 -13.69
CA ASN A 589 14.27 -2.68 -12.51
C ASN A 589 13.09 -1.77 -12.17
N ALA A 590 12.09 -2.32 -11.50
CA ALA A 590 10.98 -1.57 -10.94
C ALA A 590 10.73 -1.98 -9.48
N LYS A 591 10.03 -1.12 -8.76
CA LYS A 591 9.74 -1.20 -7.32
C LYS A 591 8.23 -1.39 -7.13
N PRO A 592 7.73 -2.64 -7.01
CA PRO A 592 6.30 -2.92 -6.87
C PRO A 592 5.82 -2.64 -5.46
N HIS A 593 4.79 -1.82 -5.27
CA HIS A 593 4.33 -1.48 -3.92
C HIS A 593 2.96 -2.09 -3.60
N SER A 594 1.88 -1.52 -4.14
CA SER A 594 0.52 -2.00 -3.91
C SER A 594 0.01 -2.83 -5.09
N MET A 595 -0.93 -3.73 -4.81
CA MET A 595 -1.57 -4.56 -5.82
C MET A 595 -3.03 -4.87 -5.47
N LEU A 596 -3.82 -5.21 -6.49
CA LEU A 596 -5.21 -5.62 -6.37
C LEU A 596 -5.49 -6.82 -7.29
N PHE A 597 -6.29 -7.78 -6.83
CA PHE A 597 -6.94 -8.76 -7.71
C PHE A 597 -8.13 -8.09 -8.41
N VAL A 598 -8.22 -8.21 -9.72
CA VAL A 598 -9.17 -7.48 -10.56
C VAL A 598 -9.60 -8.34 -11.75
N ALA A 599 -10.89 -8.33 -12.06
CA ALA A 599 -11.44 -8.87 -13.30
C ALA A 599 -11.96 -7.73 -14.19
N ALA A 600 -12.07 -7.95 -15.51
CA ALA A 600 -12.79 -6.99 -16.35
C ALA A 600 -14.28 -6.98 -15.98
N ASP A 601 -14.98 -5.87 -16.16
CA ASP A 601 -16.40 -5.75 -15.80
C ASP A 601 -17.30 -6.79 -16.50
N ASP A 602 -16.89 -7.22 -17.70
CA ASP A 602 -17.57 -8.26 -18.51
C ASP A 602 -17.26 -9.70 -18.04
N ASP A 603 -16.34 -9.87 -17.09
CA ASP A 603 -15.83 -11.16 -16.57
C ASP A 603 -16.29 -11.45 -15.13
N ILE A 604 -16.88 -10.47 -14.44
CA ILE A 604 -17.44 -10.57 -13.07
C ILE A 604 -18.95 -10.30 -13.09
N LYS A 605 -19.72 -10.87 -12.15
CA LYS A 605 -21.17 -10.62 -12.06
C LYS A 605 -21.61 -9.83 -10.85
#